data_AF-A0A6B8RKR5-F1
#
_entry.id   AF-A0A6B8RKR5-F1
#
_cell.length_a   1.000
_cell.length_b   1.000
_cell.length_c   1.000
_cell.angle_alpha   90.00
_cell.angle_beta   90.00
_cell.angle_gamma   90.00
#
_symmetry.space_group_name_H-M   'P 1'
#
loop_
_entity.id
_entity.type
_entity.pdbx_description
1 polymer ?
#
loop_
_entity_poly.entity_id
_entity_poly.type
_entity_poly.pdbx_seq_one_letter_code
_entity_poly.pdbx_strand_id
1 'polypeptide(L)' 'MFRIGLSIMYLCWIVILYIEVNKLYELSHSVHTIDDTIYSLSLIVVTLVVGAVGILIASGYDKTKKMH' A
#
# COMPACT_ATOMS: atom_id res chain seq x y z
N MET A 1 9.03 -3.58 21.35
CA MET A 1 9.08 -4.46 20.16
C MET A 1 7.93 -4.23 19.18
N PHE A 2 6.66 -4.27 19.60
CA PHE A 2 5.49 -4.14 18.70
C PHE A 2 5.49 -2.88 17.79
N ARG A 3 5.92 -1.73 18.31
CA ARG A 3 5.98 -0.46 17.54
C ARG A 3 6.97 -0.51 16.37
N ILE A 4 8.10 -1.20 16.53
CA ILE A 4 9.15 -1.27 15.51
C ILE A 4 8.70 -2.17 14.36
N GLY A 5 8.07 -3.31 14.67
CA GLY A 5 7.53 -4.21 13.64
C GLY A 5 6.47 -3.54 12.76
N LEU A 6 5.59 -2.74 13.37
CA LEU A 6 4.55 -2.01 12.64
C LEU A 6 5.13 -0.90 11.75
N SER A 7 6.17 -0.21 12.21
CA SER A 7 6.91 0.77 11.40
C SER A 7 7.62 0.12 10.21
N ILE A 8 8.28 -1.03 10.40
CA ILE A 8 8.93 -1.76 9.31
C ILE A 8 7.89 -2.23 8.29
N MET A 9 6.77 -2.79 8.74
CA MET A 9 5.68 -3.21 7.86
C MET A 9 5.12 -2.06 7.03
N TYR A 10 4.96 -0.88 7.64
CA TYR A 10 4.52 0.32 6.93
C TYR A 10 5.53 0.81 5.89
N LEU A 11 6.83 0.76 6.22
CA LEU A 11 7.89 1.08 5.25
C LEU A 11 7.92 0.09 4.08
N CYS A 12 7.78 -1.21 4.33
CA CYS A 12 7.66 -2.22 3.29
C CYS A 12 6.46 -1.96 2.37
N TRP A 13 5.31 -1.60 2.95
CA TRP A 13 4.11 -1.24 2.19
C TRP A 13 4.34 -0.03 1.27
N ILE A 14 4.98 1.04 1.77
CA ILE A 14 5.33 2.22 0.96
C ILE A 14 6.26 1.83 -0.21
N VAL A 15 7.26 0.98 0.05
CA VAL A 15 8.20 0.53 -0.99
C VAL A 15 7.48 -0.25 -2.09
N ILE A 16 6.55 -1.14 -1.73
CA ILE A 16 5.73 -1.88 -2.70
C ILE A 16 4.93 -0.90 -3.57
N LEU A 17 4.26 0.06 -2.95
CA LEU A 17 3.47 1.08 -3.65
C LEU A 17 4.34 1.92 -4.61
N TYR A 18 5.55 2.28 -4.18
CA TYR A 18 6.51 2.98 -5.02
C TYR A 18 6.92 2.16 -6.25
N ILE A 19 7.16 0.85 -6.10
CA ILE A 19 7.50 -0.04 -7.22
C ILE A 19 6.34 -0.13 -8.21
N GLU A 20 5.10 -0.28 -7.72
CA GLU A 20 3.90 -0.37 -8.57
C GLU A 20 3.67 0.92 -9.37
N VAL A 21 3.85 2.08 -8.75
CA VAL A 21 3.73 3.38 -9.43
C VAL A 21 4.82 3.57 -10.48
N ASN A 22 6.06 3.17 -10.21
CA ASN A 22 7.12 3.21 -11.22
C ASN A 22 6.81 2.28 -12.40
N LYS A 23 6.29 1.09 -12.13
CA LYS A 23 5.87 0.16 -13.19
C LYS A 23 4.76 0.78 -14.05
N LEU A 24 3.77 1.44 -13.44
CA LEU A 24 2.74 2.16 -14.18
C LEU A 24 3.31 3.33 -15.01
N TYR A 25 4.30 4.05 -14.47
CA TYR A 25 4.99 5.12 -15.17
C TYR A 25 5.74 4.62 -16.42
N GLU A 26 6.46 3.50 -16.31
CA GLU A 26 7.12 2.84 -17.44
C GLU A 26 6.12 2.38 -18.50
N LEU A 27 5.01 1.75 -18.06
CA LEU A 27 3.91 1.34 -18.94
C LEU A 27 3.27 2.51 -19.67
N SER A 28 3.18 3.68 -19.05
CA SER A 28 2.61 4.88 -19.68
C SER A 28 3.52 5.48 -20.76
N HIS A 29 4.83 5.19 -20.72
CA HIS A 29 5.81 5.70 -21.68
C HIS A 29 6.20 4.69 -22.77
N SER A 30 5.67 3.47 -22.70
CA SER A 30 5.96 2.40 -23.65
C SER A 30 4.67 1.93 -24.33
N VAL A 31 4.75 1.48 -25.58
CA VAL A 31 3.59 0.96 -26.31
C VAL A 31 3.21 -0.39 -25.71
N HIS A 32 2.27 -0.41 -24.77
CA HIS A 32 1.78 -1.61 -24.10
C HIS A 32 0.28 -1.81 -24.37
N THR A 33 -0.18 -3.04 -24.14
CA THR A 33 -1.59 -3.41 -24.27
C THR A 33 -2.40 -2.76 -23.13
N ILE A 34 -3.64 -2.41 -23.43
CA ILE A 34 -4.56 -1.79 -22.46
C ILE A 34 -4.73 -2.68 -21.21
N ASP A 35 -4.72 -4.01 -21.39
CA ASP A 35 -4.82 -4.99 -20.31
C ASP A 35 -3.71 -4.85 -19.25
N ASP A 36 -2.46 -4.59 -19.65
CA ASP A 36 -1.33 -4.48 -18.72
C ASP A 36 -1.43 -3.21 -17.85
N THR A 37 -2.01 -2.15 -18.40
CA THR A 37 -2.28 -0.90 -17.69
C THR A 37 -3.39 -1.09 -16.67
N ILE A 38 -4.49 -1.76 -17.07
CA ILE A 38 -5.62 -2.07 -16.16
C ILE A 38 -5.15 -2.96 -15.02
N TYR A 39 -4.34 -3.98 -15.30
CA TYR A 39 -3.78 -4.85 -14.28
C TYR A 39 -2.91 -4.08 -13.27
N SER A 40 -2.02 -3.22 -13.78
CA SER A 40 -1.12 -2.43 -12.93
C SER A 40 -1.90 -1.41 -12.08
N LEU A 41 -2.93 -0.77 -12.64
CA LEU A 41 -3.81 0.13 -11.90
C LEU A 41 -4.59 -0.62 -10.80
N SER A 42 -5.07 -1.82 -11.11
CA SER A 42 -5.81 -2.67 -10.16
C SER A 42 -4.93 -3.07 -8.98
N LEU A 43 -3.66 -3.42 -9.22
CA LEU A 43 -2.70 -3.71 -8.16
C LEU A 43 -2.49 -2.52 -7.23
N ILE A 44 -2.28 -1.31 -7.79
CA ILE A 44 -2.10 -0.08 -6.98
C ILE A 44 -3.32 0.16 -6.09
N VAL A 45 -4.53 -0.01 -6.63
CA VAL A 45 -5.78 0.15 -5.86
C VAL A 45 -5.84 -0.85 -4.71
N VAL A 46 -5.53 -2.12 -4.95
CA VAL A 46 -5.52 -3.14 -3.89
C VAL A 46 -4.48 -2.79 -2.82
N THR A 47 -3.27 -2.40 -3.22
CA THR A 47 -2.20 -2.00 -2.29
C THR A 47 -2.61 -0.80 -1.44
N LEU A 48 -3.28 0.21 -2.02
CA LEU A 48 -3.83 1.35 -1.29
C LEU A 48 -4.89 0.94 -0.26
N VAL A 49 -5.83 0.06 -0.65
CA VAL A 49 -6.89 -0.43 0.25
C VAL A 49 -6.30 -1.19 1.44
N VAL A 50 -5.34 -2.08 1.20
CA VAL A 50 -4.66 -2.83 2.26
C VAL A 50 -3.98 -1.90 3.25
N GLY A 51 -3.28 -0.87 2.77
CA GLY A 51 -2.66 0.13 3.63
C GLY A 51 -3.67 0.94 4.44
N ALA A 52 -4.73 1.42 3.80
CA ALA A 52 -5.79 2.18 4.48
C ALA A 52 -6.46 1.36 5.60
N VAL A 53 -6.82 0.11 5.32
CA VAL A 53 -7.39 -0.81 6.32
C VAL A 53 -6.39 -1.05 7.46
N GLY A 54 -5.10 -1.25 7.14
CA GLY A 54 -4.04 -1.41 8.15
C GLY A 54 -3.92 -0.21 9.09
N ILE A 55 -3.96 1.02 8.55
CA ILE A 55 -3.92 2.26 9.33
C ILE A 55 -5.18 2.39 10.21
N LEU A 56 -6.36 2.07 9.69
CA LEU A 56 -7.61 2.12 10.44
C LEU A 56 -7.60 1.14 11.62
N ILE A 57 -7.11 -0.08 11.42
CA ILE A 57 -6.99 -1.07 12.50
C ILE A 57 -5.98 -0.59 13.55
N ALA A 58 -4.81 -0.11 13.12
CA ALA A 58 -3.77 0.35 14.04
C ALA A 58 -4.23 1.55 14.88
N SER A 59 -4.95 2.51 14.27
CA SER A 59 -5.49 3.68 14.96
C SER A 59 -6.69 3.35 15.86
N GLY A 60 -7.54 2.40 15.46
CA GLY A 60 -8.62 1.88 16.30
C GLY A 60 -8.11 1.16 17.55
N TYR A 61 -7.05 0.37 17.41
CA TYR A 61 -6.43 -0.37 18.52
C TYR A 61 -5.80 0.55 19.59
N ASP A 62 -5.24 1.70 19.18
CA ASP A 62 -4.67 2.68 20.11
C ASP A 62 -5.76 3.32 21.00
N LYS A 63 -6.95 3.60 20.43
CA LYS A 63 -8.07 4.18 21.17
C LYS A 63 -8.60 3.26 22.26
N THR A 64 -8.70 1.95 22.02
CA THR A 64 -9.20 0.99 23.01
C THR A 64 -8.23 0.77 24.17
N LYS A 65 -6.92 0.82 23.93
CA LYS A 65 -5.90 0.70 24.99
C LYS A 65 -5.88 1.89 25.95
N LYS A 66 -6.30 3.08 25.52
CA LYS A 66 -6.35 4.29 26.36
C LYS A 66 -7.55 4.34 27.32
N MET A 67 -8.53 3.47 27.15
CA MET A 67 -9.76 3.42 27.96
C MET A 67 -9.71 2.38 29.10
N HIS A 68 -8.59 1.64 29.23
CA HIS A 68 -8.34 0.70 30.32
C HIS A 68 -7.07 1.08 31.09
#